data_AF-A0A0C5BPI1-F1
#
_entry.id   AF-A0A0C5BPI1-F1
#
_cell.length_a   1.000
_cell.length_b   1.000
_cell.length_c   1.000
_cell.angle_alpha   90.00
_cell.angle_beta   90.00
_cell.angle_gamma   90.00
#
_symmetry.space_group_name_H-M   'P 1'
#
loop_
_entity.id
_entity.type
_entity.pdbx_description
1 polymer ?
#
loop_
_entity_poly.entity_id
_entity_poly.type
_entity_poly.pdbx_seq_one_letter_code
_entity_poly.pdbx_strand_id
1 'polypeptide(L)' 'MKLNKKTQMYILLAVIWFVISLPLPWIINNPLVSESSFFTILGIIGIMSIPFVMLGVAWSIKPELTS' A
#
# COMPACT_ATOMS: atom_id res chain seq x y z
N MET A 1 -0.19 7.67 25.53
CA MET A 1 -1.07 8.31 24.54
C MET A 1 -1.97 7.23 23.94
N LYS A 2 -3.30 7.31 24.10
CA LYS A 2 -4.24 6.35 23.51
C LYS A 2 -4.59 6.84 22.11
N LEU A 3 -4.21 6.09 21.07
CA LEU A 3 -4.60 6.41 19.71
C LEU A 3 -6.11 6.15 19.54
N ASN A 4 -6.79 7.01 18.79
CA ASN A 4 -8.19 6.77 18.46
C ASN A 4 -8.28 5.60 17.45
N LYS A 5 -9.41 4.88 17.42
CA LYS A 5 -9.59 3.71 16.56
C LYS A 5 -9.41 4.02 15.06
N LYS A 6 -9.82 5.23 14.62
CA LYS A 6 -9.66 5.69 13.23
C LYS A 6 -8.17 5.80 12.86
N THR A 7 -7.36 6.45 13.69
CA THR A 7 -5.90 6.60 13.55
C THR A 7 -5.21 5.23 13.57
N GLN A 8 -5.64 4.31 14.44
CA GLN A 8 -5.10 2.94 14.44
C GLN A 8 -5.39 2.22 13.12
N MET A 9 -6.57 2.41 12.53
CA MET A 9 -6.92 1.85 11.22
C MET A 9 -6.03 2.45 10.11
N TYR A 10 -5.88 3.77 10.02
CA TYR A 10 -4.99 4.38 9.02
C TYR A 10 -3.54 3.90 9.14
N ILE A 11 -3.03 3.79 10.37
CA ILE A 11 -1.69 3.27 10.63
C ILE A 11 -1.59 1.81 10.18
N LEU A 12 -2.59 0.98 10.48
CA LEU A 12 -2.61 -0.40 10.04
C LEU A 12 -2.58 -0.53 8.51
N LEU A 13 -3.40 0.24 7.80
CA LEU A 13 -3.40 0.23 6.32
C LEU A 13 -2.07 0.72 5.74
N ALA A 14 -1.50 1.79 6.30
CA ALA A 14 -0.21 2.30 5.86
C ALA A 14 0.91 1.28 6.06
N VAL A 15 0.93 0.56 7.19
CA VAL A 15 1.91 -0.50 7.48
C VAL A 15 1.76 -1.67 6.51
N ILE A 16 0.53 -2.14 6.28
CA ILE A 16 0.30 -3.25 5.34
C ILE A 16 0.74 -2.86 3.93
N TRP A 17 0.38 -1.66 3.47
CA TRP A 17 0.82 -1.16 2.16
C TRP A 17 2.34 -1.00 2.07
N PHE A 18 2.99 -0.54 3.14
CA PHE A 18 4.44 -0.44 3.22
C PHE A 18 5.12 -1.82 3.10
N VAL A 19 4.59 -2.85 3.79
CA VAL A 19 5.12 -4.22 3.70
C VAL A 19 4.97 -4.79 2.29
N ILE A 20 3.83 -4.54 1.62
CA ILE A 20 3.60 -5.00 0.24
C ILE A 20 4.54 -4.31 -0.74
N SER A 21 4.83 -3.02 -0.54
CA SER A 21 5.77 -2.26 -1.37
C SER A 21 7.23 -2.48 -1.01
N LEU A 22 7.52 -3.21 0.08
CA LEU A 22 8.87 -3.48 0.53
C LEU A 22 9.76 -4.12 -0.55
N PRO A 23 9.34 -5.02 -1.45
CA PRO A 23 10.26 -5.56 -2.46
C PRO A 23 10.85 -4.51 -3.43
N LEU A 24 10.17 -3.37 -3.65
CA LEU A 24 10.52 -2.38 -4.68
C LEU A 24 11.96 -1.85 -4.58
N PRO A 25 12.43 -1.31 -3.45
CA PRO A 25 13.79 -0.78 -3.34
C PRO A 25 14.91 -1.78 -3.65
N TRP A 26 14.67 -3.08 -3.50
CA TRP A 26 15.66 -4.13 -3.74
C TRP A 26 15.67 -4.64 -5.19
N ILE A 27 14.57 -4.41 -5.94
CA ILE A 27 14.44 -4.84 -7.34
C ILE A 27 14.64 -3.71 -8.34
N ILE A 28 14.46 -2.44 -7.94
CA ILE A 28 14.69 -1.28 -8.80
C ILE A 28 16.17 -1.21 -9.18
N ASN A 29 16.45 -1.07 -10.48
CA ASN A 29 17.81 -0.98 -11.05
C ASN A 29 18.73 -2.17 -10.70
N ASN A 30 18.16 -3.32 -10.33
CA ASN A 30 18.95 -4.50 -9.99
C ASN A 30 19.24 -5.32 -11.25
N PRO A 31 20.50 -5.42 -11.71
CA PRO A 31 20.85 -6.15 -12.93
C PRO A 31 20.66 -7.67 -12.81
N LEU A 32 20.47 -8.19 -11.59
CA LEU A 32 20.22 -9.62 -11.34
C LEU A 32 18.74 -9.99 -11.47
N VAL A 33 17.84 -9.00 -11.59
CA VAL A 33 16.40 -9.22 -11.73
C VAL A 33 16.02 -9.10 -13.19
N SER A 34 15.37 -10.12 -13.75
CA SER A 34 14.88 -10.04 -15.13
C SER A 34 13.79 -8.97 -15.25
N GLU A 35 13.74 -8.29 -16.40
CA GLU A 35 12.73 -7.29 -16.70
C GLU A 35 11.30 -7.86 -16.56
N SER A 36 11.08 -9.10 -17.00
CA SER A 36 9.82 -9.82 -16.83
C SER A 36 9.42 -10.03 -15.36
N SER A 37 10.38 -10.36 -14.49
CA SER A 37 10.14 -10.55 -13.05
C SER A 37 9.85 -9.21 -12.38
N PHE A 38 10.59 -8.16 -12.76
CA PHE A 38 10.36 -6.80 -12.28
C PHE A 38 8.93 -6.34 -12.59
N PHE A 39 8.48 -6.46 -13.84
CA PHE A 39 7.12 -6.04 -14.21
C PHE A 39 6.03 -6.91 -13.57
N THR A 40 6.29 -8.20 -13.36
CA THR A 40 5.35 -9.08 -12.64
C THR A 40 5.15 -8.60 -11.20
N ILE A 41 6.25 -8.33 -10.48
CA ILE A 41 6.20 -7.84 -9.10
C ILE A 41 5.55 -6.45 -9.06
N LEU A 42 5.90 -5.56 -9.99
CA LEU A 42 5.30 -4.24 -10.09
C LEU A 42 3.78 -4.31 -10.32
N GLY A 43 3.33 -5.22 -11.18
CA GLY A 43 1.91 -5.47 -11.44
C GLY A 43 1.17 -5.95 -10.19
N ILE A 44 1.75 -6.89 -9.43
CA ILE A 44 1.18 -7.37 -8.16
C ILE A 44 1.06 -6.22 -7.16
N ILE A 45 2.12 -5.43 -6.97
CA ILE A 45 2.12 -4.29 -6.03
C ILE A 45 1.08 -3.24 -6.47
N GLY A 46 0.96 -2.98 -7.78
CA GLY A 46 -0.04 -2.08 -8.34
C GLY A 46 -1.46 -2.52 -8.00
N ILE A 47 -1.81 -3.76 -8.30
CA ILE A 47 -3.15 -4.33 -8.02
C ILE A 47 -3.43 -4.31 -6.51
N MET A 48 -2.46 -4.74 -5.70
CA MET A 48 -2.59 -4.78 -4.25
C MET A 48 -2.72 -3.38 -3.63
N SER A 49 -2.19 -2.33 -4.27
CA SER A 49 -2.29 -0.94 -3.78
C SER A 49 -3.67 -0.32 -3.98
N ILE A 50 -4.46 -0.80 -4.94
CA ILE A 50 -5.80 -0.27 -5.28
C ILE A 50 -6.72 -0.12 -4.05
N PRO A 51 -6.97 -1.16 -3.23
CA PRO A 51 -7.86 -1.03 -2.08
C PRO A 51 -7.35 -0.01 -1.06
N PHE A 52 -6.04 0.11 -0.84
CA PHE A 52 -5.48 1.07 0.12
C PHE A 52 -5.63 2.52 -0.35
N VAL A 53 -5.36 2.78 -1.63
CA VAL A 53 -5.54 4.10 -2.24
C VAL A 53 -7.03 4.46 -2.28
N MET A 54 -7.88 3.53 -2.70
CA MET A 54 -9.33 3.74 -2.77
C MET A 54 -9.93 4.05 -1.39
N LEU A 55 -9.51 3.33 -0.34
CA LEU A 55 -9.92 3.63 1.03
C LEU A 55 -9.41 4.99 1.50
N GLY A 56 -8.14 5.34 1.21
CA GLY A 56 -7.60 6.66 1.51
C GLY A 56 -8.40 7.81 0.87
N VAL A 57 -8.79 7.65 -0.39
CA VAL A 57 -9.62 8.61 -1.12
C VAL A 57 -11.04 8.64 -0.56
N ALA A 58 -11.68 7.48 -0.37
CA ALA A 58 -13.03 7.38 0.17
C ALA A 58 -13.14 8.06 1.55
N TRP A 59 -12.14 7.88 2.40
CA TRP A 59 -12.05 8.53 3.72
C TRP A 59 -11.82 10.04 3.66
N SER A 60 -11.13 10.52 2.62
CA SER A 60 -10.94 11.95 2.40
C SER A 60 -12.22 12.65 1.93
N ILE A 61 -13.08 11.94 1.18
CA ILE A 61 -14.32 12.50 0.61
C ILE A 61 -15.51 12.34 1.57
N LYS A 62 -15.64 11.19 2.26
CA LYS A 62 -16.74 10.88 3.17
C LYS A 62 -16.25 10.16 4.43
N PRO A 63 -15.64 10.89 5.38
CA PRO A 63 -15.10 10.32 6.62
C PRO A 63 -16.15 9.61 7.51
N GLU A 64 -17.43 9.79 7.21
CA GLU A 64 -18.59 9.19 7.86
C GLU A 64 -18.89 7.74 7.45
N LEU A 65 -18.50 7.29 6.24
CA LEU A 65 -18.82 5.95 5.69
C LEU A 65 -18.11 4.78 6.38
N THR A 66 -17.34 5.06 7.42
CA THR A 66 -16.49 4.07 8.13
C THR A 66 -16.61 4.21 9.65
N SER A 67 -17.71 4.83 10.09
CA SER A 67 -18.04 5.04 11.50
C SER A 67 -18.60 3.78 12.14
#